data_AF-A0A0V1PP04-F1
#
_entry.id   AF-A0A0V1PP04-F1
#
_cell.length_a   1.000
_cell.length_b   1.000
_cell.length_c   1.000
_cell.angle_alpha   90.00
_cell.angle_beta   90.00
_cell.angle_gamma   90.00
#
_symmetry.space_group_name_H-M   'P 1'
#
loop_
_entity.id
_entity.type
_entity.pdbx_description
1 polymer ?
#
loop_
_entity_poly.entity_id
_entity_poly.type
_entity_poly.pdbx_seq_one_letter_code
_entity_poly.pdbx_strand_id
1 'polypeptide(L)'
;MSNVGILILHTNPGTDSAPWFVHIVPGFPKPKTAWAFPESEYAKGYLLICFTLAKSAVDVLANGLLLVSPFVYYNDISQLKVNSIPALKKLFGERSNTFPPFSTT
;
A
#
# COMPACT_ATOMS: atom_id res chain seq x y z
N MET A 1 -7.65 -13.76 -8.22
CA MET A 1 -6.83 -12.58 -8.59
C MET A 1 -6.65 -11.75 -7.34
N SER A 2 -5.42 -11.46 -6.95
CA SER A 2 -5.14 -10.64 -5.76
C SER A 2 -4.96 -9.19 -6.18
N ASN A 3 -5.81 -8.30 -5.67
CA ASN A 3 -5.64 -6.85 -5.86
C ASN A 3 -4.60 -6.36 -4.85
N VAL A 4 -3.54 -5.73 -5.34
CA VAL A 4 -2.44 -5.20 -4.52
C VAL A 4 -2.47 -3.68 -4.57
N GLY A 5 -2.11 -3.04 -3.46
CA GLY A 5 -2.03 -1.58 -3.38
C GLY A 5 -0.80 -1.11 -2.63
N ILE A 6 -0.33 0.09 -2.97
CA ILE A 6 0.83 0.75 -2.36
C ILE A 6 0.40 2.17 -2.00
N LEU A 7 0.51 2.53 -0.72
CA LEU A 7 0.31 3.90 -0.27
C LEU A 7 1.67 4.53 0.02
N ILE A 8 1.95 5.65 -0.61
CA ILE A 8 3.18 6.43 -0.41
C ILE A 8 2.80 7.75 0.23
N LEU A 9 3.52 8.16 1.28
CA LEU A 9 3.39 9.49 1.88
C LEU A 9 4.63 10.31 1.57
N HIS A 10 4.51 11.38 0.79
CA HIS A 10 5.65 12.27 0.56
C HIS A 10 6.10 12.92 1.88
N THR A 11 7.40 12.89 2.14
CA THR A 11 8.00 13.47 3.35
C THR A 11 8.61 14.85 3.11
N ASN A 12 8.73 15.28 1.85
CA ASN A 12 9.28 16.58 1.49
C ASN A 12 8.47 17.73 2.12
N PRO A 13 9.13 18.72 2.74
CA PRO A 13 8.46 19.92 3.25
C PRO A 13 7.66 20.62 2.15
N GLY A 14 6.46 21.11 2.48
CA GLY A 14 5.58 21.82 1.54
C GLY A 14 4.89 20.95 0.49
N THR A 15 5.19 19.65 0.40
CA THR A 15 4.50 18.74 -0.53
C THR A 15 3.29 18.11 0.14
N ASP A 16 2.08 18.46 -0.27
CA ASP A 16 0.83 17.82 0.18
C ASP A 16 0.38 16.73 -0.81
N SER A 17 1.12 15.62 -0.85
CA SER A 17 0.85 14.51 -1.76
C SER A 17 1.00 13.16 -1.07
N ALA A 18 0.07 12.26 -1.38
CA ALA A 18 0.03 10.87 -0.98
C ALA A 18 -0.40 9.99 -2.18
N PRO A 19 0.53 9.57 -3.04
CA PRO A 19 0.23 8.66 -4.14
C PRO A 19 -0.27 7.31 -3.63
N TRP A 20 -1.36 6.83 -4.21
CA TRP A 20 -1.91 5.50 -3.98
C TRP A 20 -1.97 4.74 -5.29
N PHE A 21 -1.20 3.65 -5.37
CA PHE A 21 -1.15 2.76 -6.51
C PHE A 21 -2.01 1.53 -6.24
N VAL A 22 -2.76 1.08 -7.24
CA VAL A 22 -3.50 -0.20 -7.21
C VAL A 22 -3.21 -0.96 -8.49
N HIS A 23 -2.94 -2.26 -8.38
CA HIS A 23 -2.66 -3.11 -9.53
C HIS A 23 -3.00 -4.58 -9.31
N ILE A 24 -2.92 -5.34 -10.40
CA ILE A 24 -3.15 -6.80 -10.43
C ILE A 24 -1.89 -7.62 -10.80
N VAL A 25 -0.72 -6.97 -10.88
CA VAL A 25 0.58 -7.63 -11.14
C VAL A 25 1.02 -8.49 -9.92
N PRO A 26 1.23 -9.81 -10.06
CA PRO A 26 1.66 -10.66 -8.96
C PRO A 26 3.09 -10.33 -8.48
N GLY A 27 3.29 -10.31 -7.16
CA GLY A 27 4.62 -10.14 -6.55
C GLY A 27 5.31 -8.80 -6.81
N PHE A 28 4.58 -7.82 -7.36
CA PHE A 28 5.06 -6.47 -7.64
C PHE A 28 4.44 -5.46 -6.65
N PRO A 29 5.14 -4.37 -6.32
CA PRO A 29 6.58 -4.30 -6.28
C PRO A 29 7.11 -5.17 -5.13
N LYS A 30 8.36 -5.62 -5.26
CA LYS A 30 9.04 -6.32 -4.16
C LYS A 30 9.54 -5.28 -3.14
N PRO A 31 9.19 -5.40 -1.84
CA PRO A 31 9.70 -4.50 -0.81
C PRO A 31 11.21 -4.48 -0.75
N LYS A 32 11.78 -3.31 -0.42
CA LYS A 32 13.23 -3.12 -0.21
C LYS A 32 14.12 -3.44 -1.42
N THR A 33 13.55 -3.60 -2.61
CA THR A 33 14.31 -3.74 -3.86
C THR A 33 14.07 -2.51 -4.74
N ALA A 34 14.96 -2.29 -5.71
CA ALA A 34 14.71 -1.31 -6.75
C ALA A 34 13.37 -1.57 -7.44
N TRP A 35 12.70 -0.49 -7.84
CA TRP A 35 11.45 -0.58 -8.58
C TRP A 35 11.71 -1.18 -9.96
N ALA A 36 11.26 -2.42 -10.17
CA ALA A 36 11.40 -3.12 -11.44
C ALA A 36 10.12 -3.92 -11.71
N PHE A 37 9.55 -3.72 -12.90
CA PHE A 37 8.44 -4.54 -13.36
C PHE A 37 8.97 -5.94 -13.70
N PRO A 38 8.31 -7.05 -13.30
CA PRO A 38 8.89 -8.37 -13.49
C PRO A 38 8.83 -8.79 -14.97
N GLU A 39 9.96 -9.25 -15.51
CA GLU A 39 10.05 -9.62 -16.94
C GLU A 39 9.09 -10.75 -17.34
N SER A 40 8.79 -11.68 -16.42
CA SER A 40 7.80 -12.75 -16.60
C SER A 40 6.38 -12.24 -16.90
N GLU A 41 6.15 -10.95 -16.65
CA GLU A 41 4.86 -10.30 -16.76
C GLU A 41 4.71 -9.45 -18.04
N TYR A 42 5.77 -9.29 -18.85
CA TYR A 42 5.75 -8.43 -20.05
C TYR A 42 4.74 -8.88 -21.12
N ALA A 43 4.54 -10.18 -21.29
CA ALA A 43 3.64 -10.72 -22.33
C ALA A 43 2.16 -10.74 -21.90
N LYS A 44 1.83 -10.26 -20.70
CA LYS A 44 0.48 -10.34 -20.12
C LYS A 44 -0.12 -8.94 -19.94
N GLY A 45 -1.45 -8.86 -20.02
CA GLY A 45 -2.18 -7.62 -19.79
C GLY A 45 -2.36 -7.34 -18.30
N TYR A 46 -1.97 -6.15 -17.85
CA TYR A 46 -2.12 -5.69 -16.48
C TYR A 46 -2.76 -4.32 -16.39
N LEU A 47 -3.56 -4.11 -15.34
CA LEU A 47 -4.07 -2.80 -14.96
C LEU A 47 -3.25 -2.26 -13.78
N LEU A 48 -2.72 -1.04 -13.95
CA LEU A 48 -2.06 -0.26 -12.91
C LEU A 48 -2.71 1.12 -12.91
N ILE A 49 -3.18 1.57 -11.75
CA ILE A 49 -3.79 2.89 -11.56
C ILE A 49 -3.06 3.60 -10.42
N CYS A 50 -2.78 4.89 -10.62
CA CYS A 50 -2.23 5.76 -9.58
C CYS A 50 -3.19 6.93 -9.33
N PHE A 51 -3.55 7.14 -8.07
CA PHE A 51 -4.26 8.33 -7.62
C PHE A 51 -3.31 9.18 -6.76
N THR A 52 -3.12 10.44 -7.13
CA THR A 52 -2.40 11.39 -6.29
C THR A 52 -3.38 12.07 -5.35
N LEU A 53 -3.34 11.69 -4.06
CA LEU A 53 -4.23 12.24 -3.04
C LEU A 53 -3.54 13.37 -2.27
N ALA A 54 -4.32 14.30 -1.72
CA ALA A 54 -3.83 15.15 -0.64
C ALA A 54 -3.56 14.29 0.62
N LYS A 55 -2.60 14.66 1.47
CA LYS A 55 -2.31 13.90 2.70
C LYS A 55 -3.50 13.87 3.66
N SER A 56 -4.35 14.89 3.63
CA SER A 56 -5.59 14.96 4.39
C SER A 56 -6.61 13.87 4.01
N ALA A 57 -6.57 13.36 2.77
CA ALA A 57 -7.45 12.29 2.30
C ALA A 57 -6.99 10.89 2.73
N VAL A 58 -5.78 10.75 3.29
CA VAL A 58 -5.22 9.44 3.69
C VAL A 58 -6.05 8.78 4.79
N ASP A 59 -6.59 9.55 5.73
CA ASP A 59 -7.43 8.98 6.80
C ASP A 59 -8.73 8.39 6.22
N VAL A 60 -9.33 9.05 5.24
CA VAL A 60 -10.52 8.55 4.53
C VAL A 60 -10.20 7.27 3.76
N LEU A 61 -9.08 7.25 3.04
CA LEU A 61 -8.62 6.06 2.34
C LEU A 61 -8.40 4.89 3.33
N ALA A 62 -7.69 5.13 4.43
CA ALA A 62 -7.41 4.11 5.43
C ALA A 62 -8.69 3.57 6.09
N ASN A 63 -9.69 4.42 6.33
CA ASN A 63 -11.01 3.97 6.80
C ASN A 63 -11.70 3.05 5.80
N GLY A 64 -11.65 3.37 4.51
CA GLY A 64 -12.16 2.49 3.45
C GLY A 64 -11.43 1.14 3.43
N LEU A 65 -10.11 1.16 3.60
CA LEU A 65 -9.28 -0.05 3.64
C LEU A 65 -9.62 -0.94 4.85
N LEU A 66 -9.96 -0.37 6.01
CA LEU A 66 -10.37 -1.17 7.17
C LEU A 66 -11.58 -2.09 6.88
N LEU A 67 -12.49 -1.66 6.00
CA LEU A 67 -13.67 -2.45 5.63
C LEU A 67 -13.31 -3.72 4.85
N VAL A 68 -12.28 -3.66 4.02
CA VAL A 68 -11.80 -4.80 3.23
C VAL A 68 -10.67 -5.56 3.90
N SER A 69 -10.20 -5.09 5.07
CA SER A 69 -9.19 -5.73 5.92
C SER A 69 -7.99 -6.29 5.12
N PRO A 70 -7.27 -5.43 4.37
CA PRO A 70 -6.20 -5.87 3.52
C PRO A 70 -5.04 -6.42 4.34
N PHE A 71 -4.27 -7.30 3.70
CA PHE A 71 -3.01 -7.78 4.25
C PHE A 71 -1.91 -6.73 4.06
N VAL A 72 -1.27 -6.30 5.15
CA VAL A 72 -0.12 -5.38 5.10
C VAL A 72 1.17 -6.19 5.17
N TYR A 73 1.80 -6.41 4.02
CA TYR A 73 3.03 -7.19 3.91
C TYR A 73 4.31 -6.39 4.19
N TYR A 74 4.26 -5.06 4.04
CA TYR A 74 5.37 -4.17 4.30
C TYR A 74 4.86 -2.76 4.63
N ASN A 75 5.49 -2.11 5.61
CA ASN A 75 5.24 -0.72 5.97
C ASN A 75 6.55 -0.07 6.43
N ASP A 76 6.88 1.09 5.85
CA ASP A 76 8.01 1.94 6.23
C ASP A 76 7.59 3.36 6.60
N ILE A 77 6.29 3.63 6.73
CA ILE A 77 5.78 4.89 7.24
C ILE A 77 6.18 5.00 8.72
N SER A 78 6.81 6.12 9.09
CA SER A 78 7.29 6.34 10.45
C SER A 78 6.16 6.22 11.49
N GLN A 79 6.46 5.63 12.65
CA GLN A 79 5.49 5.43 13.73
C GLN A 79 4.82 6.75 14.14
N LEU A 80 5.57 7.86 14.15
CA LEU A 80 5.04 9.19 14.44
C LEU A 80 3.94 9.58 13.45
N LYS A 81 4.15 9.32 12.15
CA LYS A 81 3.16 9.64 11.13
C LYS A 81 1.97 8.70 11.19
N VAL A 82 2.19 7.40 11.38
CA VAL A 82 1.11 6.42 11.59
C VAL A 82 0.24 6.82 12.77
N ASN A 83 0.85 7.18 13.91
CA ASN A 83 0.12 7.56 15.11
C ASN A 83 -0.64 8.89 14.95
N SER A 84 -0.21 9.78 14.05
CA SER A 84 -0.90 11.03 13.74
C SER A 84 -2.16 10.86 12.88
N ILE A 85 -2.37 9.68 12.28
CA ILE A 85 -3.51 9.39 11.39
C ILE A 85 -4.31 8.23 12.02
N PRO A 86 -5.44 8.50 12.69
CA PRO A 86 -6.17 7.50 13.47
C PRO A 86 -6.56 6.24 12.70
N ALA A 87 -7.04 6.36 11.46
CA ALA A 87 -7.42 5.21 10.66
C ALA A 87 -6.21 4.39 10.21
N LEU A 88 -5.09 5.05 9.91
CA LEU A 88 -3.83 4.38 9.55
C LEU A 88 -3.25 3.62 10.75
N LYS A 89 -3.31 4.20 11.95
CA LYS A 89 -2.94 3.53 13.20
C LYS A 89 -3.78 2.26 13.43
N LYS A 90 -5.08 2.32 13.17
CA LYS A 90 -5.96 1.14 13.25
C LYS A 90 -5.60 0.11 12.19
N LEU A 91 -5.33 0.55 10.97
CA LEU A 91 -4.99 -0.31 9.83
C LEU A 91 -3.70 -1.10 10.06
N PHE A 92 -2.72 -0.54 10.77
CA PHE A 92 -1.45 -1.21 11.11
C PHE A 92 -1.42 -1.83 12.52
N GLY A 93 -2.50 -1.72 13.29
CA GLY A 93 -2.59 -2.25 14.65
C GLY A 93 -2.82 -3.77 14.71
N GLU A 94 -3.14 -4.28 15.90
CA GLU A 94 -3.25 -5.72 16.23
C GLU A 94 -4.35 -6.50 15.47
N ARG A 95 -5.21 -5.82 14.70
CA ARG A 95 -6.20 -6.45 13.80
C ARG A 95 -5.74 -6.51 12.34
N SER A 96 -4.60 -5.93 12.02
CA SER A 96 -4.02 -6.07 10.70
C SER A 96 -3.43 -7.47 10.61
N ASN A 97 -3.93 -8.26 9.66
CA ASN A 97 -3.28 -9.51 9.30
C ASN A 97 -1.89 -9.11 8.79
N THR A 98 -0.86 -9.17 9.64
CA THR A 98 0.55 -8.93 9.30
C THR A 98 1.31 -10.24 9.07
N PHE A 99 0.70 -11.39 9.38
CA PHE A 99 1.29 -12.71 9.15
C PHE A 99 0.90 -13.29 7.78
N PRO A 100 1.88 -13.60 6.92
CA PRO A 100 1.59 -14.07 5.58
C PRO A 100 1.06 -15.51 5.62
N PRO A 101 -0.03 -15.86 4.90
CA PRO A 101 -0.28 -17.24 4.55
C PRO A 101 0.39 -17.49 3.20
N PHE A 102 1.72 -17.58 3.17
CA PHE A 102 2.38 -18.22 2.03
C PHE A 102 2.47 -19.72 2.33
N SER A 103 1.36 -20.44 2.14
CA SER A 103 1.45 -21.84 1.71
C SER A 103 1.46 -21.81 0.20
N THR A 104 2.63 -22.04 -0.39
CA THR A 104 2.77 -22.34 -1.81
C THR A 104 2.23 -23.75 -2.04
N THR A 105 1.16 -23.87 -2.82
CA THR A 105 0.80 -25.10 -3.53
C THR A 105 0.71 -24.77 -5.01
#